data_AF-A0A7K8PZH5-F1
#
_entry.id   AF-A0A7K8PZH5-F1
#
_cell.length_a   1.000
_cell.length_b   1.000
_cell.length_c   1.000
_cell.angle_alpha   90.00
_cell.angle_beta   90.00
_cell.angle_gamma   90.00
#
_symmetry.space_group_name_H-M   'P 1'
#
loop_
_entity.id
_entity.type
_entity.pdbx_description
1 polymer ?
#
loop_
_entity_poly.entity_id
_entity_poly.type
_entity_poly.pdbx_seq_one_letter_code
_entity_poly.pdbx_strand_id
1 'polypeptide(L)'
;MKSYFTKESKILAHNEKATLYSKLLQSAQEQQGKLQSRIEKVDELLKEAESCLVDLETDSNWEEWEADGSDEMGEGKNLKEELESLQAQEEELQRELADLETQNEQMLTRMSQLKEEEKSCQELLESYDFTEWEITEWSGQQAVFNFLYDSIELTVVFGPPIDGDVFGEDPSRKIVSLTFESLLDEEKAPPSSCLVQRLIFQFIESQGCWREKCPTLSYLPQVLHDLSLVVSQCKILGEEIEFLERWGGKFNLLKTDISDTKVKLLFSASTAFAKFELTLSLSADYPSASLPFTVRRQIGNIGEEEISAVLSKVPTGYHYLRRIVSLIHQNLLQDPR
;
A
#
# COMPACT_ATOMS: atom_id res chain seq x y z
N MET A 1 -27.23 83.75 10.91
CA MET A 1 -28.13 82.64 11.29
C MET A 1 -27.46 81.25 11.40
N LYS A 2 -26.11 81.12 11.49
CA LYS A 2 -25.45 79.79 11.66
C LYS A 2 -25.22 79.35 13.12
N SER A 3 -25.49 80.21 14.11
CA SER A 3 -25.15 79.97 15.53
C SER A 3 -26.26 79.29 16.33
N TYR A 4 -27.54 79.51 15.97
CA TYR A 4 -28.69 78.94 16.69
C TYR A 4 -28.86 77.43 16.42
N PHE A 5 -28.76 76.99 15.15
CA PHE A 5 -28.88 75.58 14.76
C PHE A 5 -27.81 74.67 15.39
N THR A 6 -26.59 75.18 15.60
CA THR A 6 -25.49 74.39 16.21
C THR A 6 -25.70 74.19 17.71
N LYS A 7 -26.39 75.11 18.41
CA LYS A 7 -26.71 74.95 19.83
C LYS A 7 -27.85 73.94 20.02
N GLU A 8 -28.86 74.00 19.18
CA GLU A 8 -30.01 73.09 19.22
C GLU A 8 -29.60 71.64 18.91
N SER A 9 -28.75 71.45 17.89
CA SER A 9 -28.18 70.13 17.55
C SER A 9 -27.32 69.53 18.68
N LYS A 10 -26.60 70.36 19.45
CA LYS A 10 -25.82 69.91 20.62
C LYS A 10 -26.70 69.48 21.78
N ILE A 11 -27.82 70.17 22.01
CA ILE A 11 -28.79 69.79 23.04
C ILE A 11 -29.47 68.48 22.67
N LEU A 12 -29.82 68.30 21.39
CA LEU A 12 -30.40 67.05 20.87
C LEU A 12 -29.43 65.88 21.02
N ALA A 13 -28.17 66.04 20.62
CA ALA A 13 -27.13 65.02 20.80
C ALA A 13 -26.86 64.70 22.27
N HIS A 14 -26.94 65.69 23.17
CA HIS A 14 -26.80 65.46 24.62
C HIS A 14 -27.99 64.68 25.19
N ASN A 15 -29.21 64.97 24.77
CA ASN A 15 -30.41 64.22 25.17
C ASN A 15 -30.39 62.79 24.62
N GLU A 16 -29.96 62.59 23.37
CA GLU A 16 -29.76 61.25 22.80
C GLU A 16 -28.70 60.47 23.58
N LYS A 17 -27.58 61.11 23.92
CA LYS A 17 -26.52 60.49 24.74
C LYS A 17 -27.00 60.14 26.16
N ALA A 18 -27.77 61.01 26.81
CA ALA A 18 -28.38 60.72 28.11
C ALA A 18 -29.36 59.54 28.03
N THR A 19 -30.15 59.47 26.96
CA THR A 19 -31.08 58.35 26.70
C THR A 19 -30.33 57.04 26.48
N LEU A 20 -29.22 57.07 25.73
CA LEU A 20 -28.36 55.90 25.51
C LEU A 20 -27.72 55.39 26.81
N TYR A 21 -27.18 56.28 27.65
CA TYR A 21 -26.64 55.86 28.94
C TYR A 21 -27.70 55.33 29.89
N SER A 22 -28.91 55.89 29.88
CA SER A 22 -30.03 55.37 30.67
C SER A 22 -30.40 53.95 30.24
N LYS A 23 -30.49 53.70 28.93
CA LYS A 23 -30.72 52.34 28.38
C LYS A 23 -29.59 51.37 28.71
N LEU A 24 -28.34 51.83 28.66
CA LEU A 24 -27.19 51.00 29.02
C LEU A 24 -27.20 50.63 30.51
N LEU A 25 -27.53 51.59 31.38
CA LEU A 25 -27.66 51.35 32.82
C LEU A 25 -28.78 50.35 33.12
N GLN A 26 -29.95 50.51 32.49
CA GLN A 26 -31.07 49.58 32.65
C GLN A 26 -30.70 48.17 32.17
N SER A 27 -30.04 48.06 31.02
CA SER A 27 -29.57 46.77 30.50
C SER A 27 -28.53 46.12 31.43
N ALA A 28 -27.60 46.90 31.98
CA ALA A 28 -26.62 46.40 32.96
C ALA A 28 -27.30 45.90 34.24
N GLN A 29 -28.31 46.62 34.75
CA GLN A 29 -29.10 46.20 35.92
C GLN A 29 -29.88 44.90 35.66
N GLU A 30 -30.49 44.75 34.49
CA GLU A 30 -31.17 43.49 34.11
C GLU A 30 -30.20 42.31 34.02
N GLN A 31 -29.00 42.52 33.46
CA GLN A 31 -27.97 41.46 33.40
C GLN A 31 -27.44 41.10 34.79
N GLN A 32 -27.27 42.09 35.67
CA GLN A 32 -26.88 41.84 37.05
C GLN A 32 -27.95 41.02 37.80
N GLY A 33 -29.23 41.36 37.63
CA GLY A 33 -30.33 40.57 38.21
C GLY A 33 -30.36 39.12 37.70
N LYS A 34 -30.14 38.92 36.39
CA LYS A 34 -30.03 37.57 35.80
C LYS A 34 -28.86 36.79 36.38
N LEU A 35 -27.69 37.41 36.49
CA LEU A 35 -26.51 36.77 37.10
C LEU A 35 -26.77 36.38 38.55
N GLN A 36 -27.39 37.26 39.33
CA GLN A 36 -27.70 37.00 40.73
C GLN A 36 -28.66 35.81 40.90
N SER A 37 -29.73 35.76 40.09
CA SER A 37 -30.65 34.61 40.09
C SER A 37 -29.98 33.29 39.67
N ARG A 38 -28.91 33.37 38.87
CA ARG A 38 -28.16 32.20 38.42
C ARG A 38 -27.18 31.71 39.49
N ILE A 39 -26.62 32.63 40.28
CA ILE A 39 -25.79 32.30 41.44
C ILE A 39 -26.63 31.60 42.52
N GLU A 40 -27.81 32.13 42.83
CA GLU A 40 -28.72 31.51 43.82
C GLU A 40 -29.09 30.07 43.44
N LYS A 41 -29.35 29.80 42.15
CA LYS A 41 -29.59 28.43 41.65
C LYS A 41 -28.40 27.51 41.81
N VAL A 42 -27.17 28.01 41.65
CA VAL A 42 -25.96 27.20 41.82
C VAL A 42 -25.75 26.87 43.29
N ASP A 43 -26.02 27.82 44.20
CA ASP A 43 -25.95 27.60 45.65
C ASP A 43 -26.96 26.53 46.13
N GLU A 44 -28.18 26.51 45.57
CA GLU A 44 -29.16 25.46 45.86
C GLU A 44 -28.67 24.07 45.44
N LEU A 45 -28.12 23.95 44.22
CA LEU A 45 -27.58 22.68 43.73
C LEU A 45 -26.37 22.19 44.54
N LEU A 46 -25.53 23.12 45.03
CA LEU A 46 -24.40 22.79 45.89
C LEU A 46 -24.85 22.18 47.23
N LYS A 47 -25.89 22.75 47.85
CA LYS A 47 -26.45 22.20 49.09
C LYS A 47 -27.05 20.81 48.90
N GLU A 48 -27.70 20.57 47.76
CA GLU A 48 -28.24 19.25 47.44
C GLU A 48 -27.10 18.22 47.28
N ALA A 49 -26.02 18.59 46.59
CA ALA A 49 -24.84 17.73 46.45
C ALA A 49 -24.16 17.42 47.79
N GLU A 50 -24.05 18.39 48.70
CA GLU A 50 -23.54 18.17 50.06
C GLU A 50 -24.41 17.20 50.87
N SER A 51 -25.74 17.29 50.74
CA SER A 51 -26.66 16.33 51.40
C SER A 51 -26.45 14.90 50.89
N CYS A 52 -26.31 14.71 49.58
CA CYS A 52 -26.08 13.38 49.01
C CYS A 52 -24.77 12.75 49.47
N LEU A 53 -23.72 13.54 49.73
CA LEU A 53 -22.45 13.03 50.25
C LEU A 53 -22.59 12.52 51.69
N VAL A 54 -23.35 13.22 52.53
CA VAL A 54 -23.59 12.78 53.92
C VAL A 54 -24.34 11.46 53.97
N ASP A 55 -25.35 11.28 53.10
CA ASP A 55 -26.12 10.03 53.04
C ASP A 55 -25.23 8.83 52.66
N LEU A 56 -24.28 9.03 51.72
CA LEU A 56 -23.33 8.00 51.31
C LEU A 56 -22.33 7.60 52.42
N GLU A 57 -21.88 8.55 53.24
CA GLU A 57 -21.00 8.23 54.37
C GLU A 57 -21.71 7.39 55.45
N THR A 58 -23.02 7.60 55.65
CA THR A 58 -23.79 6.83 56.65
C THR A 58 -24.05 5.37 56.26
N ASP A 59 -24.13 5.05 54.97
CA ASP A 59 -24.35 3.68 54.48
C ASP A 59 -23.10 2.77 54.63
N SER A 60 -21.92 3.35 54.88
CA SER A 60 -20.65 2.60 54.93
C SER A 60 -20.32 1.98 56.31
N ASN A 61 -21.21 2.07 57.30
CA ASN A 61 -20.92 1.71 58.71
C ASN A 61 -21.53 0.36 59.18
N TRP A 62 -21.82 -0.59 58.27
CA TRP A 62 -22.54 -1.85 58.58
C TRP A 62 -21.67 -3.13 58.68
N GLU A 63 -20.33 -3.05 58.61
CA GLU A 63 -19.44 -4.23 58.51
C GLU A 63 -18.94 -4.84 59.84
N GLU A 64 -19.59 -4.56 60.98
CA GLU A 64 -19.23 -5.18 62.25
C GLU A 64 -20.46 -5.93 62.74
N TRP A 65 -20.51 -7.27 62.64
CA TRP A 65 -21.29 -8.24 63.45
C TRP A 65 -21.21 -9.65 62.82
N GLU A 66 -20.18 -10.44 63.13
CA GLU A 66 -20.24 -11.91 63.04
C GLU A 66 -19.40 -12.48 64.18
N ALA A 67 -20.07 -12.89 65.26
CA ALA A 67 -19.51 -13.74 66.31
C ALA A 67 -20.66 -14.50 66.98
N ASP A 68 -20.76 -15.81 66.72
CA ASP A 68 -20.93 -16.92 67.69
C ASP A 68 -21.63 -18.13 67.03
N GLY A 69 -20.99 -19.30 67.01
CA GLY A 69 -21.63 -20.53 66.50
C GLY A 69 -20.72 -21.73 66.25
N SER A 70 -20.49 -22.54 67.28
CA SER A 70 -19.58 -23.70 67.28
C SER A 70 -20.01 -24.91 66.42
N ASP A 71 -19.90 -24.83 65.10
CA ASP A 71 -19.76 -25.98 64.16
C ASP A 71 -18.69 -25.71 63.06
N GLU A 72 -18.01 -24.57 63.13
CA GLU A 72 -17.07 -24.06 62.13
C GLU A 72 -15.68 -24.71 62.10
N MET A 73 -15.30 -25.63 63.00
CA MET A 73 -13.89 -26.09 63.02
C MET A 73 -13.56 -27.10 61.90
N GLY A 74 -14.57 -27.84 61.42
CA GLY A 74 -14.47 -28.73 60.25
C GLY A 74 -14.86 -28.02 58.95
N GLU A 75 -15.95 -27.25 58.99
CA GLU A 75 -16.41 -26.45 57.84
C GLU A 75 -15.46 -25.29 57.55
N GLY A 76 -14.95 -24.58 58.55
CA GLY A 76 -13.96 -23.51 58.40
C GLY A 76 -12.59 -24.00 57.93
N LYS A 77 -12.23 -25.27 58.16
CA LYS A 77 -11.04 -25.88 57.53
C LYS A 77 -11.28 -26.17 56.05
N ASN A 78 -12.45 -26.71 55.70
CA ASN A 78 -12.82 -26.96 54.31
C ASN A 78 -12.96 -25.64 53.52
N LEU A 79 -13.64 -24.64 54.10
CA LEU A 79 -13.75 -23.29 53.56
C LEU A 79 -12.39 -22.62 53.42
N LYS A 80 -11.45 -22.84 54.35
CA LYS A 80 -10.08 -22.32 54.23
C LYS A 80 -9.31 -23.00 53.10
N GLU A 81 -9.42 -24.31 52.94
CA GLU A 81 -8.80 -25.05 51.83
C GLU A 81 -9.41 -24.64 50.48
N GLU A 82 -10.73 -24.42 50.42
CA GLU A 82 -11.41 -23.87 49.24
C GLU A 82 -10.97 -22.44 48.94
N LEU A 83 -10.80 -21.59 49.95
CA LEU A 83 -10.34 -20.20 49.79
C LEU A 83 -8.88 -20.15 49.32
N GLU A 84 -8.01 -21.00 49.86
CA GLU A 84 -6.62 -21.15 49.39
C GLU A 84 -6.58 -21.67 47.94
N SER A 85 -7.46 -22.61 47.57
CA SER A 85 -7.59 -23.10 46.19
C SER A 85 -8.11 -22.03 45.24
N LEU A 86 -9.13 -21.26 45.65
CA LEU A 86 -9.69 -20.17 44.85
C LEU A 86 -8.68 -19.04 44.68
N GLN A 87 -7.92 -18.71 45.72
CA GLN A 87 -6.85 -17.71 45.65
C GLN A 87 -5.74 -18.17 44.67
N ALA A 88 -5.37 -19.45 44.68
CA ALA A 88 -4.41 -19.98 43.72
C ALA A 88 -4.93 -19.94 42.28
N GLN A 89 -6.23 -20.20 42.06
CA GLN A 89 -6.87 -20.07 40.74
C GLN A 89 -6.96 -18.61 40.29
N GLU A 90 -7.25 -17.69 41.21
CA GLU A 90 -7.28 -16.25 40.93
C GLU A 90 -5.90 -15.74 40.53
N GLU A 91 -4.84 -16.13 41.25
CA GLU A 91 -3.46 -15.76 40.90
C GLU A 91 -3.04 -16.31 39.53
N GLU A 92 -3.46 -17.53 39.18
CA GLU A 92 -3.17 -18.12 37.88
C GLU A 92 -3.94 -17.39 36.75
N LEU A 93 -5.23 -17.11 36.94
CA LEU A 93 -6.03 -16.33 36.00
C LEU A 93 -5.49 -14.90 35.83
N GLN A 94 -4.98 -14.27 36.90
CA GLN A 94 -4.34 -12.97 36.82
C GLN A 94 -3.05 -13.00 35.99
N ARG A 95 -2.25 -14.07 36.10
CA ARG A 95 -1.07 -14.28 35.23
C ARG A 95 -1.47 -14.50 33.78
N GLU A 96 -2.47 -15.34 33.52
CA GLU A 96 -2.99 -15.57 32.16
C GLU A 96 -3.54 -14.28 31.53
N LEU A 97 -4.24 -13.45 32.31
CA LEU A 97 -4.72 -12.15 31.85
C LEU A 97 -3.55 -11.20 31.52
N ALA A 98 -2.54 -11.11 32.37
CA ALA A 98 -1.35 -10.30 32.11
C ALA A 98 -0.61 -10.78 30.85
N ASP A 99 -0.45 -12.09 30.67
CA ASP A 99 0.16 -12.67 29.48
C ASP A 99 -0.66 -12.36 28.22
N LEU A 100 -1.99 -12.46 28.29
CA LEU A 100 -2.89 -12.09 27.18
C LEU A 100 -2.83 -10.59 26.85
N GLU A 101 -2.75 -9.72 27.85
CA GLU A 101 -2.59 -8.27 27.66
C GLU A 101 -1.28 -7.97 26.92
N THR A 102 -0.16 -8.56 27.34
CA THR A 102 1.12 -8.36 26.65
C THR A 102 1.10 -8.89 25.21
N GLN A 103 0.43 -10.02 24.96
CA GLN A 103 0.25 -10.55 23.60
C GLN A 103 -0.61 -9.60 22.74
N ASN A 104 -1.65 -9.01 23.31
CA ASN A 104 -2.53 -8.07 22.62
C ASN A 104 -1.79 -6.78 22.26
N GLU A 105 -0.97 -6.23 23.17
CA GLU A 105 -0.11 -5.08 22.90
C GLU A 105 0.91 -5.35 21.78
N GLN A 106 1.53 -6.54 21.79
CA GLN A 106 2.42 -6.95 20.71
C GLN A 106 1.67 -7.07 19.37
N MET A 107 0.45 -7.61 19.38
CA MET A 107 -0.39 -7.72 18.18
C MET A 107 -0.78 -6.35 17.64
N LEU A 108 -1.17 -5.40 18.50
CA LEU A 108 -1.47 -4.02 18.13
C LEU A 108 -0.27 -3.32 17.51
N THR A 109 0.91 -3.52 18.07
CA THR A 109 2.16 -2.98 17.52
C THR A 109 2.43 -3.55 16.13
N ARG A 110 2.32 -4.88 15.95
CA ARG A 110 2.45 -5.51 14.62
C ARG A 110 1.41 -5.01 13.63
N MET A 111 0.16 -4.83 14.06
CA MET A 111 -0.90 -4.29 13.21
C MET A 111 -0.60 -2.86 12.75
N SER A 112 -0.08 -2.01 13.64
CA SER A 112 0.31 -0.64 13.27
C SER A 112 1.44 -0.61 12.24
N GLN A 113 2.44 -1.49 12.40
CA GLN A 113 3.56 -1.63 11.44
C GLN A 113 3.06 -2.08 10.08
N LEU A 114 2.23 -3.14 10.03
CA LEU A 114 1.65 -3.64 8.78
C LEU A 114 0.79 -2.58 8.09
N LYS A 115 0.04 -1.78 8.84
CA LYS A 115 -0.78 -0.71 8.30
C LYS A 115 0.06 0.44 7.71
N GLU A 116 1.21 0.73 8.31
CA GLU A 116 2.18 1.69 7.77
C GLU A 116 2.85 1.16 6.51
N GLU A 117 3.23 -0.13 6.49
CA GLU A 117 3.76 -0.81 5.30
C GLU A 117 2.75 -0.83 4.15
N GLU A 118 1.47 -1.15 4.43
CA GLU A 118 0.37 -1.10 3.46
C GLU A 118 0.24 0.30 2.86
N LYS A 119 0.22 1.34 3.72
CA LYS A 119 0.14 2.73 3.26
C LYS A 119 1.34 3.11 2.40
N SER A 120 2.55 2.72 2.80
CA SER A 120 3.77 2.96 2.02
C SER A 120 3.71 2.27 0.67
N CYS A 121 3.22 1.02 0.61
CA CYS A 121 3.03 0.30 -0.65
C CYS A 121 1.98 0.97 -1.54
N GLN A 122 0.89 1.47 -0.97
CA GLN A 122 -0.15 2.18 -1.71
C GLN A 122 0.36 3.52 -2.26
N GLU A 123 1.05 4.32 -1.45
CA GLU A 123 1.69 5.57 -1.91
C GLU A 123 2.71 5.29 -3.02
N LEU A 124 3.45 4.19 -2.91
CA LEU A 124 4.38 3.74 -3.94
C LEU A 124 3.63 3.37 -5.23
N LEU A 125 2.54 2.60 -5.14
CA LEU A 125 1.69 2.22 -6.28
C LEU A 125 1.07 3.45 -6.96
N GLU A 126 0.61 4.44 -6.20
CA GLU A 126 0.07 5.70 -6.73
C GLU A 126 1.17 6.58 -7.36
N SER A 127 2.41 6.50 -6.87
CA SER A 127 3.56 7.23 -7.43
C SER A 127 4.10 6.64 -8.74
N TYR A 128 3.88 5.34 -8.96
CA TYR A 128 4.20 4.68 -10.21
C TYR A 128 2.96 4.72 -11.12
N ASP A 129 2.95 5.64 -12.08
CA ASP A 129 2.02 5.57 -13.21
C ASP A 129 2.34 4.30 -14.03
N PHE A 130 1.69 3.19 -13.73
CA PHE A 130 1.76 1.94 -14.50
C PHE A 130 1.00 2.03 -15.83
N THR A 131 0.55 3.22 -16.22
CA THR A 131 -0.12 3.45 -17.48
C THR A 131 0.92 3.45 -18.61
N GLU A 132 1.35 2.25 -19.01
CA GLU A 132 2.29 2.02 -20.12
C GLU A 132 1.63 2.18 -21.50
N TRP A 133 0.38 2.69 -21.54
CA TRP A 133 -0.37 2.89 -22.77
C TRP A 133 -0.84 4.33 -22.97
N GLU A 134 -0.91 4.71 -24.25
CA GLU A 134 -1.50 5.97 -24.71
C GLU A 134 -2.65 5.67 -25.68
N ILE A 135 -3.74 6.42 -25.59
CA ILE A 135 -4.85 6.31 -26.54
C ILE A 135 -4.54 7.17 -27.75
N THR A 136 -4.43 6.54 -28.93
CA THR A 136 -4.17 7.24 -30.19
C THR A 136 -5.44 7.50 -30.98
N GLU A 137 -6.41 6.60 -30.89
CA GLU A 137 -7.72 6.75 -31.52
C GLU A 137 -8.83 6.28 -30.58
N TRP A 138 -9.88 7.09 -30.46
CA TRP A 138 -11.14 6.67 -29.86
C TRP A 138 -12.29 7.07 -30.79
N SER A 139 -13.01 6.07 -31.30
CA SER A 139 -14.15 6.28 -32.17
C SER A 139 -15.35 5.45 -31.70
N GLY A 140 -16.51 5.75 -32.29
CA GLY A 140 -17.71 4.95 -32.05
C GLY A 140 -17.58 3.50 -32.51
N GLN A 141 -16.57 3.10 -33.28
CA GLN A 141 -16.41 1.73 -33.79
C GLN A 141 -15.18 1.00 -33.24
N GLN A 142 -14.14 1.74 -32.85
CA GLN A 142 -12.89 1.15 -32.39
C GLN A 142 -12.15 2.10 -31.42
N ALA A 143 -11.26 1.53 -30.63
CA ALA A 143 -10.25 2.25 -29.86
C ALA A 143 -8.87 1.64 -30.13
N VAL A 144 -7.87 2.50 -30.24
CA VAL A 144 -6.47 2.11 -30.50
C VAL A 144 -5.61 2.59 -29.35
N PHE A 145 -4.86 1.66 -28.77
CA PHE A 145 -3.95 1.89 -27.66
C PHE A 145 -2.53 1.53 -28.09
N ASN A 146 -1.59 2.43 -27.82
CA ASN A 146 -0.17 2.19 -28.08
C ASN A 146 0.56 1.89 -26.79
N PHE A 147 1.46 0.92 -26.83
CA PHE A 147 2.34 0.53 -25.72
C PHE A 147 3.81 0.63 -26.13
N LEU A 148 4.71 0.75 -25.15
CA LEU A 148 6.16 0.78 -25.35
C LEU A 148 6.61 1.78 -26.42
N TYR A 149 6.30 3.07 -26.22
CA TYR A 149 6.72 4.13 -27.14
C TYR A 149 6.30 3.84 -28.59
N ASP A 150 5.01 3.54 -28.80
CA ASP A 150 4.40 3.24 -30.11
C ASP A 150 4.93 1.99 -30.82
N SER A 151 5.62 1.08 -30.13
CA SER A 151 6.14 -0.14 -30.74
C SER A 151 5.15 -1.32 -30.75
N ILE A 152 4.09 -1.24 -29.95
CA ILE A 152 3.01 -2.24 -29.91
C ILE A 152 1.68 -1.50 -29.99
N GLU A 153 0.83 -1.91 -30.92
CA GLU A 153 -0.52 -1.37 -31.08
C GLU A 153 -1.56 -2.41 -30.67
N LEU A 154 -2.53 -2.02 -29.86
CA LEU A 154 -3.71 -2.77 -29.51
C LEU A 154 -4.93 -2.09 -30.13
N THR A 155 -5.56 -2.76 -31.08
CA THR A 155 -6.81 -2.32 -31.70
C THR A 155 -7.98 -3.09 -31.10
N VAL A 156 -8.93 -2.37 -30.49
CA VAL A 156 -10.17 -2.88 -29.90
C VAL A 156 -11.34 -2.47 -30.78
N VAL A 157 -12.03 -3.45 -31.38
CA VAL A 157 -13.21 -3.18 -32.23
C VAL A 157 -14.48 -3.41 -31.42
N PHE A 158 -15.34 -2.40 -31.37
CA PHE A 158 -16.59 -2.45 -30.62
C PHE A 158 -17.74 -3.04 -31.45
N GLY A 159 -18.68 -3.68 -30.75
CA GLY A 159 -19.93 -4.15 -31.31
C GLY A 159 -20.87 -3.02 -31.70
N PRO A 160 -22.04 -3.33 -32.31
CA PRO A 160 -23.01 -2.29 -32.69
C PRO A 160 -23.38 -1.41 -31.48
N PRO A 161 -23.58 -0.10 -31.68
CA PRO A 161 -23.92 0.83 -30.62
C PRO A 161 -25.23 0.40 -29.94
N ILE A 162 -25.28 0.55 -28.62
CA ILE A 162 -26.50 0.32 -27.83
C ILE A 162 -27.38 1.57 -27.97
N ASP A 163 -28.70 1.40 -28.03
CA ASP A 163 -29.65 2.52 -28.20
C ASP A 163 -29.40 3.61 -27.14
N GLY A 164 -28.98 4.80 -27.59
CA GLY A 164 -28.64 5.94 -26.73
C GLY A 164 -27.15 6.19 -26.47
N ASP A 165 -26.26 5.26 -26.85
CA ASP A 165 -24.81 5.41 -26.71
C ASP A 165 -24.18 5.93 -28.02
N VAL A 166 -23.82 7.21 -28.03
CA VAL A 166 -23.28 7.92 -29.21
C VAL A 166 -21.75 7.78 -29.29
N PHE A 167 -21.07 7.52 -28.17
CA PHE A 167 -19.60 7.57 -28.06
C PHE A 167 -18.94 6.25 -27.66
N GLY A 168 -19.73 5.20 -27.43
CA GLY A 168 -19.20 3.91 -27.03
C GLY A 168 -18.78 3.85 -25.56
N GLU A 169 -19.39 4.67 -24.71
CA GLU A 169 -19.04 4.79 -23.30
C GLU A 169 -19.79 3.78 -22.42
N ASP A 170 -20.78 3.07 -22.97
CA ASP A 170 -21.53 2.10 -22.18
C ASP A 170 -20.63 0.90 -21.81
N PRO A 171 -20.40 0.63 -20.51
CA PRO A 171 -19.55 -0.47 -20.05
C PRO A 171 -20.06 -1.86 -20.45
N SER A 172 -21.35 -1.98 -20.80
CA SER A 172 -21.97 -3.23 -21.26
C SER A 172 -21.74 -3.51 -22.76
N ARG A 173 -21.12 -2.57 -23.48
CA ARG A 173 -20.84 -2.70 -24.92
C ARG A 173 -19.93 -3.88 -25.20
N LYS A 174 -20.32 -4.71 -26.17
CA LYS A 174 -19.56 -5.92 -26.55
C LYS A 174 -18.31 -5.56 -27.33
N ILE A 175 -17.24 -6.32 -27.13
CA ILE A 175 -16.02 -6.25 -27.94
C ILE A 175 -16.07 -7.36 -28.99
N VAL A 176 -15.86 -6.99 -30.25
CA VAL A 176 -15.91 -7.90 -31.41
C VAL A 176 -14.56 -8.58 -31.59
N SER A 177 -13.48 -7.79 -31.51
CA SER A 177 -12.11 -8.28 -31.64
C SER A 177 -11.13 -7.42 -30.83
N LEU A 178 -10.09 -8.06 -30.33
CA LEU A 178 -8.85 -7.41 -29.87
C LEU A 178 -7.71 -7.94 -30.75
N THR A 179 -6.98 -7.02 -31.38
CA THR A 179 -5.86 -7.34 -32.26
C THR A 179 -4.62 -6.63 -31.76
N PHE A 180 -3.50 -7.34 -31.73
CA PHE A 180 -2.20 -6.80 -31.35
C PHE A 180 -1.27 -6.80 -32.56
N GLU A 181 -0.60 -5.67 -32.81
CA GLU A 181 0.34 -5.51 -33.91
C GLU A 181 1.70 -5.01 -33.41
N SER A 182 2.76 -5.56 -33.98
CA SER A 182 4.14 -5.11 -33.74
C SER A 182 4.48 -4.05 -34.76
N LEU A 183 4.87 -2.86 -34.29
CA LEU A 183 5.33 -1.75 -35.12
C LEU A 183 6.86 -1.57 -35.06
N LEU A 184 7.57 -2.48 -34.38
CA LEU A 184 9.02 -2.43 -34.25
C LEU A 184 9.70 -2.94 -35.53
N ASP A 185 10.67 -2.16 -36.03
CA ASP A 185 11.55 -2.58 -37.11
C ASP A 185 12.66 -3.49 -36.55
N GLU A 186 12.47 -4.82 -36.60
CA GLU A 186 13.42 -5.82 -36.07
C GLU A 186 14.84 -5.69 -36.66
N GLU A 187 14.99 -5.14 -37.87
CA GLU A 187 16.31 -4.99 -38.50
C GLU A 187 17.10 -3.80 -37.95
N LYS A 188 16.40 -2.75 -37.50
CA LYS A 188 17.01 -1.51 -36.97
C LYS A 188 17.02 -1.44 -35.46
N ALA A 189 16.12 -2.16 -34.79
CA ALA A 189 15.95 -2.08 -33.35
C ALA A 189 17.12 -2.74 -32.59
N PRO A 190 17.44 -2.24 -31.39
CA PRO A 190 18.37 -2.91 -30.49
C PRO A 190 17.91 -4.34 -30.16
N PRO A 191 18.84 -5.30 -29.99
CA PRO A 191 18.48 -6.67 -29.59
C PRO A 191 17.68 -6.74 -28.29
N SER A 192 17.93 -5.82 -27.35
CA SER A 192 17.15 -5.67 -26.10
C SER A 192 15.67 -5.41 -26.41
N SER A 193 15.38 -4.44 -27.28
CA SER A 193 14.01 -4.09 -27.69
C SER A 193 13.31 -5.25 -28.40
N CYS A 194 14.02 -5.93 -29.32
CA CYS A 194 13.48 -7.11 -30.01
C CYS A 194 13.12 -8.24 -29.02
N LEU A 195 13.95 -8.49 -28.02
CA LEU A 195 13.66 -9.47 -26.96
C LEU A 195 12.42 -9.07 -26.15
N VAL A 196 12.37 -7.82 -25.68
CA VAL A 196 11.24 -7.30 -24.89
C VAL A 196 9.93 -7.52 -25.64
N GLN A 197 9.90 -7.14 -26.91
CA GLN A 197 8.72 -7.30 -27.72
C GLN A 197 8.34 -8.77 -27.92
N ARG A 198 9.30 -9.66 -28.20
CA ARG A 198 9.03 -11.10 -28.33
C ARG A 198 8.44 -11.70 -27.06
N LEU A 199 8.91 -11.29 -25.88
CA LEU A 199 8.36 -11.76 -24.60
C LEU A 199 6.92 -11.28 -24.38
N ILE A 200 6.61 -10.05 -24.78
CA ILE A 200 5.25 -9.51 -24.70
C ILE A 200 4.32 -10.23 -25.67
N PHE A 201 4.74 -10.49 -26.90
CA PHE A 201 3.94 -11.28 -27.84
C PHE A 201 3.78 -12.73 -27.39
N GLN A 202 4.81 -13.33 -26.79
CA GLN A 202 4.68 -14.64 -26.16
C GLN A 202 3.62 -14.63 -25.04
N PHE A 203 3.55 -13.57 -24.23
CA PHE A 203 2.47 -13.40 -23.25
C PHE A 203 1.12 -13.33 -23.94
N ILE A 204 0.97 -12.44 -24.93
CA ILE A 204 -0.28 -12.23 -25.66
C ILE A 204 -0.79 -13.54 -26.28
N GLU A 205 0.08 -14.32 -26.90
CA GLU A 205 -0.25 -15.61 -27.48
C GLU A 205 -0.62 -16.66 -26.41
N SER A 206 0.07 -16.66 -25.27
CA SER A 206 -0.20 -17.59 -24.16
C SER A 206 -1.57 -17.38 -23.52
N GLN A 207 -2.09 -16.15 -23.56
CA GLN A 207 -3.40 -15.82 -23.00
C GLN A 207 -4.56 -16.40 -23.83
N GLY A 208 -4.32 -16.91 -25.04
CA GLY A 208 -5.32 -17.55 -25.89
C GLY A 208 -6.30 -16.55 -26.50
N CYS A 209 -7.60 -16.88 -26.47
CA CYS A 209 -8.63 -16.02 -27.06
C CYS A 209 -8.95 -14.83 -26.14
N TRP A 210 -8.28 -13.70 -26.37
CA TRP A 210 -8.54 -12.43 -25.68
C TRP A 210 -10.02 -11.99 -25.69
N ARG A 211 -10.76 -12.36 -26.74
CA ARG A 211 -12.21 -12.14 -26.83
C ARG A 211 -13.00 -12.80 -25.71
N GLU A 212 -12.60 -13.98 -25.26
CA GLU A 212 -13.28 -14.69 -24.16
C GLU A 212 -12.98 -14.02 -22.82
N LYS A 213 -11.79 -13.44 -22.66
CA LYS A 213 -11.37 -12.70 -21.46
C LYS A 213 -11.95 -11.30 -21.39
N CYS A 214 -12.21 -10.69 -22.54
CA CYS A 214 -12.74 -9.34 -22.66
C CYS A 214 -14.01 -9.31 -23.53
N PRO A 215 -15.14 -9.86 -23.04
CA PRO A 215 -16.37 -9.90 -23.81
C PRO A 215 -17.05 -8.52 -23.93
N THR A 216 -16.84 -7.66 -22.93
CA THR A 216 -17.46 -6.33 -22.81
C THR A 216 -16.45 -5.27 -22.40
N LEU A 217 -16.78 -4.00 -22.67
CA LEU A 217 -15.94 -2.84 -22.39
C LEU A 217 -15.56 -2.72 -20.90
N SER A 218 -16.43 -3.17 -19.99
CA SER A 218 -16.16 -3.24 -18.54
C SER A 218 -14.88 -4.01 -18.17
N TYR A 219 -14.47 -4.99 -18.99
CA TYR A 219 -13.26 -5.79 -18.76
C TYR A 219 -12.01 -5.21 -19.41
N LEU A 220 -12.16 -4.19 -20.27
CA LEU A 220 -11.04 -3.57 -20.97
C LEU A 220 -10.02 -2.94 -20.01
N PRO A 221 -10.41 -2.21 -18.95
CA PRO A 221 -9.44 -1.66 -17.99
C PRO A 221 -8.58 -2.74 -17.32
N GLN A 222 -9.17 -3.91 -16.98
CA GLN A 222 -8.41 -5.02 -16.40
C GLN A 222 -7.39 -5.59 -17.39
N VAL A 223 -7.81 -5.79 -18.65
CA VAL A 223 -6.91 -6.28 -19.71
C VAL A 223 -5.76 -5.31 -19.94
N LEU A 224 -6.05 -4.01 -20.01
CA LEU A 224 -5.02 -2.98 -20.17
C LEU A 224 -4.07 -2.96 -18.98
N HIS A 225 -4.57 -3.16 -17.76
CA HIS A 225 -3.74 -3.24 -16.55
C HIS A 225 -2.81 -4.46 -16.57
N ASP A 226 -3.35 -5.64 -16.88
CA ASP A 226 -2.57 -6.89 -16.95
C ASP A 226 -1.47 -6.79 -18.01
N LEU A 227 -1.78 -6.19 -19.16
CA LEU A 227 -0.81 -5.92 -20.23
C LEU A 227 0.25 -4.91 -19.79
N SER A 228 -0.16 -3.78 -19.19
CA SER A 228 0.76 -2.79 -18.65
C SER A 228 1.76 -3.38 -17.66
N LEU A 229 1.30 -4.32 -16.82
CA LEU A 229 2.18 -4.99 -15.87
C LEU A 229 3.27 -5.81 -16.58
N VAL A 230 2.89 -6.62 -17.58
CA VAL A 230 3.87 -7.41 -18.35
C VAL A 230 4.79 -6.52 -19.17
N VAL A 231 4.23 -5.48 -19.79
CA VAL A 231 4.96 -4.49 -20.59
C VAL A 231 6.02 -3.79 -19.74
N SER A 232 5.65 -3.29 -18.56
CA SER A 232 6.58 -2.61 -17.64
C SER A 232 7.68 -3.55 -17.15
N GLN A 233 7.36 -4.80 -16.82
CA GLN A 233 8.34 -5.80 -16.41
C GLN A 233 9.34 -6.13 -17.53
N CYS A 234 8.85 -6.30 -18.75
CA CYS A 234 9.71 -6.55 -19.91
C CYS A 234 10.55 -5.31 -20.26
N LYS A 235 9.99 -4.10 -20.15
CA LYS A 235 10.74 -2.84 -20.32
C LYS A 235 11.92 -2.74 -19.36
N ILE A 236 11.71 -3.04 -18.08
CA ILE A 236 12.77 -3.09 -17.07
C ILE A 236 13.85 -4.10 -17.48
N LEU A 237 13.46 -5.29 -17.94
CA LEU A 237 14.41 -6.28 -18.45
C LEU A 237 15.25 -5.74 -19.63
N GLY A 238 14.63 -5.02 -20.57
CA GLY A 238 15.33 -4.35 -21.66
C GLY A 238 16.41 -3.39 -21.14
N GLU A 239 16.06 -2.55 -20.16
CA GLU A 239 16.99 -1.64 -19.49
C GLU A 239 18.08 -2.38 -18.71
N GLU A 240 17.78 -3.55 -18.14
CA GLU A 240 18.78 -4.40 -17.47
C GLU A 240 19.82 -4.90 -18.45
N ILE A 241 19.41 -5.35 -19.63
CA ILE A 241 20.29 -5.84 -20.68
C ILE A 241 21.18 -4.72 -21.21
N GLU A 242 20.61 -3.56 -21.53
CA GLU A 242 21.39 -2.39 -21.98
C GLU A 242 22.42 -1.95 -20.92
N PHE A 243 22.04 -2.02 -19.64
CA PHE A 243 22.98 -1.77 -18.56
C PHE A 243 24.11 -2.81 -18.53
N LEU A 244 23.82 -4.08 -18.72
CA LEU A 244 24.84 -5.14 -18.74
C LEU A 244 25.74 -5.04 -19.96
N GLU A 245 25.23 -4.65 -21.12
CA GLU A 245 26.05 -4.37 -22.30
C GLU A 245 27.01 -3.20 -22.06
N ARG A 246 26.54 -2.14 -21.38
CA ARG A 246 27.34 -0.94 -21.13
C ARG A 246 28.30 -1.04 -19.95
N TRP A 247 27.88 -1.74 -18.89
CA TRP A 247 28.59 -1.77 -17.59
C TRP A 247 29.00 -3.17 -17.14
N GLY A 248 28.72 -4.21 -17.93
CA GLY A 248 29.02 -5.61 -17.63
C GLY A 248 30.49 -5.87 -17.27
N GLY A 249 31.42 -5.12 -17.88
CA GLY A 249 32.85 -5.25 -17.57
C GLY A 249 33.19 -5.08 -16.08
N LYS A 250 32.42 -4.29 -15.32
CA LYS A 250 32.58 -4.16 -13.86
C LYS A 250 32.31 -5.46 -13.11
N PHE A 251 31.56 -6.37 -13.70
CA PHE A 251 31.14 -7.64 -13.12
C PHE A 251 31.88 -8.84 -13.73
N ASN A 252 33.02 -8.62 -14.42
CA ASN A 252 33.72 -9.65 -15.20
C ASN A 252 32.86 -10.28 -16.32
N LEU A 253 31.80 -9.57 -16.76
CA LEU A 253 30.98 -9.95 -17.90
C LEU A 253 31.61 -9.36 -19.17
N LEU A 254 32.14 -10.23 -20.03
CA LEU A 254 32.82 -9.84 -21.26
C LEU A 254 31.85 -9.53 -22.39
N LYS A 255 30.78 -10.31 -22.51
CA LYS A 255 29.83 -10.21 -23.61
C LYS A 255 28.44 -10.62 -23.16
N THR A 256 27.46 -9.85 -23.60
CA THR A 256 26.03 -10.22 -23.61
C THR A 256 25.63 -10.48 -25.05
N ASP A 257 24.90 -11.56 -25.29
CA ASP A 257 24.41 -11.94 -26.61
C ASP A 257 22.97 -12.43 -26.47
N ILE A 258 22.10 -12.04 -27.39
CA ILE A 258 20.69 -12.40 -27.34
C ILE A 258 20.37 -13.25 -28.56
N SER A 259 19.82 -14.43 -28.31
CA SER A 259 19.34 -15.33 -29.35
C SER A 259 17.90 -15.71 -29.05
N ASP A 260 16.97 -15.06 -29.74
CA ASP A 260 15.55 -15.22 -29.51
C ASP A 260 15.15 -14.86 -28.07
N THR A 261 14.55 -15.77 -27.30
CA THR A 261 14.24 -15.56 -25.88
C THR A 261 15.39 -15.93 -24.93
N LYS A 262 16.57 -16.26 -25.47
CA LYS A 262 17.73 -16.70 -24.67
C LYS A 262 18.78 -15.61 -24.58
N VAL A 263 19.16 -15.27 -23.35
CA VAL A 263 20.24 -14.33 -23.06
C VAL A 263 21.49 -15.11 -22.66
N LYS A 264 22.57 -14.91 -23.40
CA LYS A 264 23.89 -15.52 -23.15
C LYS A 264 24.81 -14.49 -22.53
N LEU A 265 25.42 -14.87 -21.41
CA LEU A 265 26.31 -14.05 -20.61
C LEU A 265 27.67 -14.74 -20.52
N LEU A 266 28.68 -14.16 -21.16
CA LEU A 266 30.05 -14.69 -21.13
C LEU A 266 30.84 -14.04 -20.01
N PHE A 267 31.13 -14.80 -18.96
CA PHE A 267 31.97 -14.37 -17.85
C PHE A 267 33.42 -14.80 -18.06
N SER A 268 34.35 -13.94 -17.66
CA SER A 268 35.78 -14.26 -17.67
C SER A 268 36.51 -13.47 -16.59
N ALA A 269 37.15 -14.16 -15.66
CA ALA A 269 37.99 -13.57 -14.65
C ALA A 269 39.30 -14.34 -14.56
N SER A 270 40.43 -13.66 -14.77
CA SER A 270 41.76 -14.26 -14.62
C SER A 270 42.10 -14.53 -13.16
N THR A 271 41.62 -13.70 -12.24
CA THR A 271 41.81 -13.82 -10.78
C THR A 271 41.25 -15.13 -10.23
N ALA A 272 40.04 -15.50 -10.67
CA ALA A 272 39.37 -16.74 -10.30
C ALA A 272 39.71 -17.92 -11.25
N PHE A 273 40.60 -17.71 -12.22
CA PHE A 273 40.93 -18.67 -13.29
C PHE A 273 39.67 -19.31 -13.91
N ALA A 274 38.68 -18.48 -14.25
CA ALA A 274 37.37 -18.93 -14.67
C ALA A 274 36.93 -18.26 -15.97
N LYS A 275 36.36 -19.06 -16.87
CA LYS A 275 35.67 -18.59 -18.07
C LYS A 275 34.52 -19.53 -18.39
N PHE A 276 33.30 -19.01 -18.45
CA PHE A 276 32.12 -19.79 -18.74
C PHE A 276 31.04 -18.91 -19.37
N GLU A 277 30.16 -19.53 -20.14
CA GLU A 277 29.00 -18.90 -20.74
C GLU A 277 27.74 -19.41 -20.06
N LEU A 278 26.95 -18.50 -19.51
CA LEU A 278 25.66 -18.77 -18.90
C LEU A 278 24.57 -18.41 -19.92
N THR A 279 23.72 -19.37 -20.27
CA THR A 279 22.54 -19.10 -21.09
C THR A 279 21.30 -19.16 -20.21
N LEU A 280 20.53 -18.07 -20.16
CA LEU A 280 19.26 -17.94 -19.46
C LEU A 280 18.14 -17.96 -20.49
N SER A 281 17.13 -18.81 -20.29
CA SER A 281 15.92 -18.82 -21.12
C SER A 281 14.87 -17.96 -20.44
N LEU A 282 14.49 -16.86 -21.08
CA LEU A 282 13.50 -15.93 -20.56
C LEU A 282 12.11 -16.30 -21.07
N SER A 283 11.09 -15.84 -20.34
CA SER A 283 9.69 -15.97 -20.71
C SER A 283 8.94 -14.71 -20.26
N ALA A 284 7.69 -14.58 -20.71
CA ALA A 284 6.77 -13.53 -20.28
C ALA A 284 6.61 -13.41 -18.76
N ASP A 285 6.83 -14.51 -18.02
CA ASP A 285 6.68 -14.55 -16.57
C ASP A 285 7.89 -13.96 -15.82
N TYR A 286 8.89 -13.42 -16.52
CA TYR A 286 10.00 -12.70 -15.90
C TYR A 286 9.51 -11.42 -15.22
N PRO A 287 9.97 -11.08 -14.00
CA PRO A 287 11.00 -11.76 -13.19
C PRO A 287 10.44 -12.75 -12.15
N SER A 288 9.15 -13.10 -12.22
CA SER A 288 8.42 -13.84 -11.19
C SER A 288 8.69 -15.35 -11.22
N ALA A 289 8.98 -15.91 -12.40
CA ALA A 289 9.29 -17.33 -12.57
C ALA A 289 10.79 -17.65 -12.37
N SER A 290 11.08 -18.91 -12.00
CA SER A 290 12.45 -19.40 -12.01
C SER A 290 12.98 -19.47 -13.45
N LEU A 291 14.24 -19.08 -13.63
CA LEU A 291 14.86 -19.01 -14.95
C LEU A 291 15.54 -20.34 -15.30
N PRO A 292 15.07 -21.07 -16.35
CA PRO A 292 15.82 -22.20 -16.88
C PRO A 292 17.16 -21.72 -17.41
N PHE A 293 18.23 -22.39 -17.02
CA PHE A 293 19.58 -22.00 -17.42
C PHE A 293 20.44 -23.20 -17.81
N THR A 294 21.47 -22.92 -18.60
CA THR A 294 22.52 -23.90 -18.95
C THR A 294 23.88 -23.23 -18.88
N VAL A 295 24.90 -23.98 -18.43
CA VAL A 295 26.26 -23.44 -18.28
C VAL A 295 27.22 -24.16 -19.21
N ARG A 296 27.91 -23.39 -20.06
CA ARG A 296 29.01 -23.88 -20.89
C ARG A 296 30.34 -23.42 -20.34
N ARG A 297 31.01 -24.32 -19.62
CA ARG A 297 32.34 -24.12 -19.06
C ARG A 297 33.42 -24.09 -20.16
N GLN A 298 34.35 -23.14 -20.08
CA GLN A 298 35.54 -23.08 -20.94
C GLN A 298 36.83 -23.23 -20.14
N ILE A 299 36.93 -22.56 -18.99
CA ILE A 299 38.10 -22.55 -18.09
C ILE A 299 37.61 -22.55 -16.63
N GLY A 300 38.33 -23.23 -15.74
CA GLY A 300 38.00 -23.33 -14.32
C GLY A 300 37.00 -24.44 -13.99
N ASN A 301 36.52 -24.48 -12.75
CA ASN A 301 35.64 -25.55 -12.24
C ASN A 301 34.17 -25.13 -12.11
N ILE A 302 33.81 -23.89 -12.45
CA ILE A 302 32.43 -23.41 -12.32
C ILE A 302 31.52 -24.13 -13.32
N GLY A 303 30.50 -24.83 -12.81
CA GLY A 303 29.47 -25.52 -13.58
C GLY A 303 28.06 -25.14 -13.13
N GLU A 304 27.10 -26.03 -13.42
CA GLU A 304 25.69 -25.81 -13.12
C GLU A 304 25.40 -25.79 -11.61
N GLU A 305 26.09 -26.61 -10.82
CA GLU A 305 25.87 -26.69 -9.37
C GLU A 305 26.22 -25.37 -8.66
N GLU A 306 27.38 -24.78 -8.97
CA GLU A 306 27.79 -23.50 -8.37
C GLU A 306 26.87 -22.36 -8.79
N ILE A 307 26.43 -22.35 -10.05
CA ILE A 307 25.54 -21.33 -10.60
C ILE A 307 24.14 -21.50 -10.00
N SER A 308 23.62 -22.72 -9.89
CA SER A 308 22.35 -23.04 -9.23
C SER A 308 22.33 -22.54 -7.78
N ALA A 309 23.42 -22.76 -7.05
CA ALA A 309 23.55 -22.31 -5.65
C ALA A 309 23.59 -20.78 -5.51
N VAL A 310 23.97 -20.05 -6.56
CA VAL A 310 23.89 -18.57 -6.60
C VAL A 310 22.48 -18.13 -6.96
N LEU A 311 21.87 -18.69 -8.02
CA LEU A 311 20.52 -18.36 -8.47
C LEU A 311 19.47 -18.59 -7.39
N SER A 312 19.60 -19.66 -6.60
CA SER A 312 18.68 -19.97 -5.50
C SER A 312 18.69 -18.93 -4.36
N LYS A 313 19.74 -18.10 -4.28
CA LYS A 313 19.86 -17.04 -3.28
C LYS A 313 19.30 -15.70 -3.77
N VAL A 314 18.99 -15.57 -5.06
CA VAL A 314 18.50 -14.32 -5.62
C VAL A 314 16.97 -14.30 -5.51
N PRO A 315 16.39 -13.37 -4.75
CA PRO A 315 14.94 -13.20 -4.75
C PRO A 315 14.47 -12.73 -6.12
N THR A 316 13.35 -13.26 -6.60
CA THR A 316 12.66 -12.77 -7.80
C THR A 316 12.23 -11.31 -7.65
N GLY A 317 11.87 -10.64 -8.74
CA GLY A 317 11.39 -9.24 -8.72
C GLY A 317 12.35 -8.22 -9.33
N TYR A 318 12.22 -6.94 -8.96
CA TYR A 318 12.89 -5.82 -9.63
C TYR A 318 14.41 -6.02 -9.79
N HIS A 319 14.93 -5.73 -10.99
CA HIS A 319 16.34 -5.90 -11.35
C HIS A 319 16.91 -7.32 -11.13
N TYR A 320 16.13 -8.36 -11.42
CA TYR A 320 16.52 -9.74 -11.14
C TYR A 320 17.81 -10.14 -11.86
N LEU A 321 17.92 -9.85 -13.16
CA LEU A 321 19.09 -10.19 -13.97
C LEU A 321 20.35 -9.46 -13.48
N ARG A 322 20.27 -8.17 -13.17
CA ARG A 322 21.38 -7.40 -12.59
C ARG A 322 21.84 -7.97 -11.25
N ARG A 323 20.90 -8.38 -10.40
CA ARG A 323 21.19 -9.01 -9.10
C ARG A 323 21.87 -10.38 -9.27
N ILE A 324 21.43 -11.19 -10.22
CA ILE A 324 22.10 -12.46 -10.59
C ILE A 324 23.55 -12.19 -11.00
N VAL A 325 23.78 -11.29 -11.95
CA VAL A 325 25.13 -10.96 -12.44
C VAL A 325 26.03 -10.46 -11.30
N SER A 326 25.49 -9.61 -10.43
CA SER A 326 26.22 -9.08 -9.27
C SER A 326 26.63 -10.16 -8.29
N LEU A 327 25.73 -11.10 -7.97
CA LEU A 327 26.00 -12.21 -7.07
C LEU A 327 26.95 -13.26 -7.66
N ILE A 328 26.88 -13.51 -8.97
CA ILE A 328 27.87 -14.34 -9.68
C ILE A 328 29.26 -13.71 -9.57
N HIS A 329 29.36 -12.40 -9.82
CA HIS A 329 30.61 -11.69 -9.71
C HIS A 329 31.21 -11.80 -8.30
N GLN A 330 30.41 -11.50 -7.27
CA GLN A 330 30.86 -11.52 -5.87
C GLN A 330 31.25 -12.94 -5.41
N ASN A 331 30.41 -13.94 -5.65
CA ASN A 331 30.59 -15.27 -5.06
C ASN A 331 31.54 -16.19 -5.85
N LEU A 332 31.66 -15.97 -7.16
CA LEU A 332 32.36 -16.89 -8.06
C LEU A 332 33.60 -16.27 -8.73
N LEU A 333 33.71 -14.94 -8.82
CA LEU A 333 34.73 -14.28 -9.65
C LEU A 333 35.66 -13.31 -8.90
N GLN A 334 35.36 -12.91 -7.66
CA GLN A 334 36.23 -12.02 -6.88
C GLN A 334 37.37 -12.74 -6.13
N ASP A 335 37.13 -13.94 -5.60
CA ASP A 335 38.13 -14.67 -4.81
C ASP A 335 38.78 -15.81 -5.59
N PRO A 336 40.11 -16.03 -5.45
CA PRO A 336 40.75 -17.25 -5.91
C PRO A 336 40.25 -18.44 -5.08
N ARG A 337 39.70 -19.45 -5.74
CA ARG A 337 39.29 -20.71 -5.11
C ARG A 337 40.38 -21.76 -5.18
#